data_AF-A0A4D6GTF3-F1
#
_entry.id   AF-A0A4D6GTF3-F1
#
_cell.length_a   1.000
_cell.length_b   1.000
_cell.length_c   1.000
_cell.angle_alpha   90.00
_cell.angle_beta   90.00
_cell.angle_gamma   90.00
#
_symmetry.space_group_name_H-M   'P 1'
#
loop_
_entity.id
_entity.type
_entity.pdbx_description
1 polymer ?
#
loop_
_entity_poly.entity_id
_entity_poly.type
_entity_poly.pdbx_seq_one_letter_code
_entity_poly.pdbx_strand_id
1 'polypeptide(L)'
;MVDISFDADIDVDRREFLQGFAEEYEKKVEQGEIDCPTDGCDSEVFDAEIWLSNQNHLEGAAICKSCNKRIDLNIDDSQVHDAVGEIESELEDAFK
;
A
#
# COMPACT_ATOMS: atom_id res chain seq x y z
N MET A 1 18.26 -34.33 -4.92
CA MET A 1 18.72 -33.24 -4.05
C MET A 1 18.29 -31.97 -4.74
N VAL A 2 17.16 -31.41 -4.32
CA VAL A 2 16.70 -30.12 -4.83
C VAL A 2 17.25 -29.12 -3.83
N ASP A 3 18.31 -28.43 -4.23
CA ASP A 3 18.84 -27.27 -3.54
C ASP A 3 17.84 -26.15 -3.83
N ILE A 4 16.90 -25.93 -2.91
CA ILE A 4 15.97 -24.82 -2.99
C ILE A 4 16.68 -23.67 -2.27
N SER A 5 17.33 -22.82 -3.05
CA SER A 5 17.82 -21.52 -2.59
C SER A 5 16.62 -20.64 -2.27
N PHE A 6 16.13 -20.76 -1.03
CA PHE A 6 14.95 -20.11 -0.45
C PHE A 6 15.19 -18.66 0.00
N ASP A 7 16.37 -18.08 -0.26
CA ASP A 7 16.68 -16.68 0.08
C ASP A 7 15.95 -15.64 -0.80
N ALA A 8 15.27 -16.05 -1.87
CA ALA A 8 14.66 -15.12 -2.85
C ALA A 8 13.13 -15.09 -2.86
N ASP A 9 12.44 -15.99 -2.15
CA ASP A 9 10.97 -16.13 -2.24
C ASP A 9 10.24 -15.19 -1.26
N ILE A 10 10.77 -14.98 -0.05
CA ILE A 10 10.09 -14.20 1.00
C ILE A 10 10.03 -12.69 0.64
N ASP A 11 11.04 -12.16 -0.05
CA ASP A 11 11.10 -10.75 -0.46
C ASP A 11 10.13 -10.43 -1.63
N VAL A 12 9.71 -11.46 -2.38
CA VAL A 12 8.73 -11.33 -3.47
C VAL A 12 7.31 -11.28 -2.90
N ASP A 13 6.98 -12.14 -1.93
CA ASP A 13 5.67 -12.17 -1.26
C ASP A 13 5.30 -10.81 -0.64
N ARG A 14 6.25 -10.17 0.06
CA ARG A 14 6.00 -8.88 0.70
C ARG A 14 5.69 -7.77 -0.31
N ARG A 15 6.44 -7.70 -1.40
CA ARG A 15 6.23 -6.68 -2.44
C ARG A 15 4.91 -6.89 -3.18
N GLU A 16 4.57 -8.14 -3.52
CA GLU A 16 3.29 -8.45 -4.14
C GLU A 16 2.10 -8.12 -3.22
N PHE A 17 2.22 -8.38 -1.92
CA PHE A 17 1.18 -8.07 -0.94
C PHE A 17 0.95 -6.56 -0.77
N LEU A 18 2.02 -5.78 -0.64
CA LEU A 18 1.96 -4.32 -0.54
C LEU A 18 1.43 -3.69 -1.83
N GLN A 19 1.80 -4.26 -2.99
CA GLN A 19 1.30 -3.81 -4.28
C GLN A 19 -0.20 -4.09 -4.45
N GLY A 20 -0.68 -5.27 -4.06
CA GLY A 20 -2.11 -5.58 -4.07
C GLY A 20 -2.92 -4.68 -3.13
N PHE A 21 -2.36 -4.36 -1.95
CA PHE A 21 -2.98 -3.40 -1.03
C PHE A 21 -3.05 -1.99 -1.62
N ALA A 22 -1.97 -1.55 -2.28
CA ALA A 22 -1.94 -0.26 -2.99
C ALA A 22 -3.03 -0.19 -4.06
N GLU A 23 -3.16 -1.21 -4.92
CA GLU A 23 -4.18 -1.24 -5.98
C GLU A 23 -5.61 -1.23 -5.42
N GLU A 24 -5.88 -1.96 -4.33
CA GLU A 24 -7.19 -1.96 -3.68
C GLU A 24 -7.51 -0.59 -3.06
N TYR A 25 -6.54 0.04 -2.39
CA TYR A 25 -6.71 1.36 -1.78
C TYR A 25 -6.90 2.45 -2.85
N GLU A 26 -6.18 2.35 -3.97
CA GLU A 26 -6.32 3.26 -5.11
C GLU A 26 -7.75 3.22 -5.66
N LYS A 27 -8.27 2.01 -5.94
CA LYS A 27 -9.66 1.83 -6.40
C LYS A 27 -10.68 2.42 -5.44
N LYS A 28 -10.47 2.28 -4.14
CA LYS A 28 -11.37 2.83 -3.12
C LYS A 28 -11.40 4.35 -3.18
N VAL A 29 -10.23 4.98 -3.28
CA VAL A 29 -10.11 6.43 -3.43
C VAL A 29 -10.77 6.89 -4.73
N GLU A 30 -10.54 6.20 -5.85
CA GLU A 30 -11.19 6.50 -7.13
C GLU A 30 -12.71 6.31 -7.11
N GLN A 31 -13.22 5.41 -6.27
CA GLN A 31 -14.65 5.15 -6.06
C GLN A 31 -15.33 6.15 -5.12
N GLY A 32 -14.59 7.13 -4.58
CA GLY A 32 -15.14 8.12 -3.65
C GLY A 32 -15.16 7.68 -2.19
N GLU A 33 -14.28 6.75 -1.79
CA GLU A 33 -14.11 6.40 -0.37
C GLU A 33 -13.49 7.55 0.46
N ILE A 34 -13.02 8.63 -0.20
CA ILE A 34 -12.54 9.85 0.45
C ILE A 34 -13.26 11.10 -0.07
N ASP A 35 -13.46 12.06 0.81
CA ASP A 35 -13.95 13.40 0.48
C ASP A 35 -12.80 14.37 0.17
N CYS A 36 -13.06 15.35 -0.70
CA CYS A 36 -12.08 16.40 -0.96
C CYS A 36 -12.05 17.36 0.25
N PRO A 37 -10.91 17.55 0.93
CA PRO A 37 -10.81 18.50 2.05
C PRO A 37 -10.78 19.97 1.59
N THR A 38 -10.93 20.22 0.28
CA THR A 38 -10.91 21.58 -0.27
C THR A 38 -12.26 22.23 -0.03
N ASP A 39 -12.26 23.35 0.71
CA ASP A 39 -13.45 24.14 1.00
C ASP A 39 -14.17 24.55 -0.30
N GLY A 40 -15.42 24.09 -0.46
CA GLY A 40 -16.23 24.33 -1.66
C GLY A 40 -16.11 23.29 -2.78
N CYS A 41 -15.52 22.12 -2.53
CA CYS A 41 -15.42 21.03 -3.52
C CYS A 41 -15.99 19.70 -2.99
N ASP A 42 -17.27 19.41 -3.23
CA ASP A 42 -17.94 18.14 -2.90
C ASP A 42 -17.69 17.02 -3.94
N SER A 43 -16.49 16.97 -4.53
CA SER A 43 -16.21 15.98 -5.57
C SER A 43 -15.64 14.71 -4.94
N GLU A 44 -16.28 13.58 -5.28
CA GLU A 44 -15.90 12.23 -4.86
C GLU A 44 -15.01 11.51 -5.90
N VAL A 45 -14.65 12.21 -6.98
CA VAL A 45 -13.88 11.63 -8.09
C VAL A 45 -12.43 12.09 -8.02
N PHE A 46 -11.55 11.14 -7.78
CA PHE A 46 -10.11 11.36 -7.66
C PHE A 46 -9.35 10.55 -8.71
N ASP A 47 -8.19 11.06 -9.10
CA ASP A 47 -7.13 10.31 -9.75
C ASP A 47 -6.13 9.96 -8.65
N ALA A 48 -6.11 8.70 -8.21
CA ALA A 48 -5.21 8.26 -7.15
C ALA A 48 -4.01 7.53 -7.75
N GLU A 49 -2.85 7.72 -7.14
CA GLU A 49 -1.63 6.99 -7.45
C GLU A 49 -0.99 6.61 -6.11
N ILE A 50 -0.73 5.31 -5.92
CA ILE A 50 -0.12 4.78 -4.70
C ILE A 50 1.16 4.03 -5.09
N TRP A 51 2.24 4.28 -4.35
CA TRP A 51 3.55 3.72 -4.61
C TRP A 51 4.26 3.31 -3.32
N LEU A 52 5.22 2.39 -3.47
CA LEU A 52 6.09 1.99 -2.38
C LEU A 52 7.19 3.04 -2.18
N SER A 53 7.30 3.57 -0.96
CA SER A 53 8.39 4.46 -0.60
C SER A 53 9.71 3.70 -0.37
N ASN A 54 10.83 4.44 -0.39
CA ASN A 54 12.16 3.89 -0.09
C ASN A 54 12.30 3.36 1.34
N GLN A 55 11.36 3.68 2.22
CA GLN A 55 11.32 3.19 3.61
C GLN A 55 10.44 1.94 3.76
N ASN A 56 10.02 1.29 2.66
CA ASN A 56 9.08 0.18 2.64
C ASN A 56 7.74 0.48 3.31
N HIS A 57 7.29 1.72 3.18
CA HIS A 57 5.96 2.21 3.57
C HIS A 57 5.17 2.59 2.32
N LEU A 58 3.84 2.56 2.43
CA LEU A 58 2.96 2.94 1.33
C LEU A 58 2.73 4.45 1.37
N GLU A 59 3.08 5.13 0.28
CA GLU A 59 2.77 6.54 0.08
C GLU A 59 1.81 6.66 -1.11
N GLY A 60 0.90 7.61 -1.04
CA GLY A 60 0.01 7.87 -2.16
C GLY A 60 -0.36 9.33 -2.28
N ALA A 61 -0.89 9.69 -3.43
CA ALA A 61 -1.52 10.97 -3.64
C ALA A 61 -2.78 10.82 -4.47
N ALA A 62 -3.78 11.63 -4.15
CA ALA A 62 -5.02 11.73 -4.89
C ALA A 62 -5.16 13.14 -5.47
N ILE A 63 -5.52 13.24 -6.75
CA ILE A 63 -5.83 14.50 -7.42
C ILE A 63 -7.33 14.56 -7.65
N CYS A 64 -8.00 15.52 -7.01
CA CYS A 64 -9.43 15.73 -7.25
C CYS A 64 -9.68 16.16 -8.69
N LYS A 65 -10.52 15.43 -9.45
CA LYS A 65 -10.81 15.77 -10.85
C LYS A 65 -11.64 17.05 -11.01
N SER A 66 -12.30 17.52 -9.96
CA SER A 66 -13.08 18.77 -9.99
C SER A 66 -12.26 20.01 -9.67
N CYS A 67 -11.58 20.05 -8.52
CA CYS A 67 -10.81 21.24 -8.11
C CYS A 67 -9.32 21.17 -8.48
N ASN A 68 -8.88 20.04 -9.04
CA ASN A 68 -7.50 19.78 -9.46
C ASN A 68 -6.48 19.98 -8.32
N LYS A 69 -6.92 19.74 -7.08
CA LYS A 69 -6.08 19.78 -5.88
C LYS A 69 -5.52 18.41 -5.59
N ARG A 70 -4.21 18.38 -5.32
CA ARG A 70 -3.51 17.20 -4.81
C ARG A 70 -3.74 17.09 -3.30
N ILE A 71 -4.01 15.88 -2.86
CA ILE A 71 -4.17 15.48 -1.48
C ILE A 71 -3.17 14.34 -1.26
N ASP A 72 -2.34 14.46 -0.24
CA ASP A 72 -1.42 13.38 0.12
C ASP A 72 -2.19 12.33 0.92
N LEU A 73 -2.14 11.08 0.47
CA LEU A 73 -2.78 9.95 1.12
C LEU A 73 -1.80 9.39 2.16
N ASN A 74 -2.11 9.61 3.43
CA ASN A 74 -1.38 8.99 4.52
C ASN A 74 -1.95 7.58 4.75
N ILE A 75 -1.37 6.59 4.09
CA ILE A 75 -1.80 5.19 4.16
C ILE A 75 -1.14 4.57 5.39
N ASP A 76 -1.94 4.16 6.36
CA ASP A 76 -1.43 3.45 7.54
C ASP A 76 -1.12 1.99 7.14
N ASP A 77 0.10 1.74 6.65
CA ASP A 77 0.59 0.39 6.35
C ASP A 77 1.13 -0.35 7.57
N SER A 78 1.09 0.26 8.76
CA SER A 78 1.54 -0.30 10.04
C SER A 78 1.00 -1.72 10.26
N GLN A 79 -0.29 -1.93 10.03
CA GLN A 79 -0.93 -3.26 10.19
C GLN A 79 -0.46 -4.29 9.16
N VAL A 80 -0.15 -3.85 7.94
CA VAL A 80 0.39 -4.73 6.89
C VAL A 80 1.86 -5.05 7.19
N HIS A 81 2.60 -4.08 7.70
CA HIS A 81 3.99 -4.23 8.11
C HIS A 81 4.14 -5.21 9.29
N ASP A 82 3.30 -5.09 10.32
CA ASP A 82 3.25 -6.04 11.44
C ASP A 82 2.87 -7.44 10.96
N ALA A 83 1.82 -7.58 10.14
CA ALA A 83 1.39 -8.88 9.62
C ALA A 83 2.47 -9.59 8.80
N VAL A 84 3.23 -8.85 7.98
CA VAL A 84 4.35 -9.42 7.23
C VAL A 84 5.53 -9.76 8.15
N GLY A 85 5.85 -8.89 9.12
CA GLY A 85 6.92 -9.14 10.08
C GLY A 85 6.67 -10.35 10.98
N GLU A 86 5.42 -10.63 11.34
CA GLU A 86 5.03 -11.84 12.07
C GLU A 86 5.23 -13.12 11.22
N ILE A 87 4.88 -13.08 9.93
CA ILE A 87 5.11 -14.19 9.00
C ILE A 87 6.62 -14.48 8.82
N GLU A 88 7.44 -13.43 8.70
CA GLU A 88 8.91 -13.58 8.64
C GLU A 88 9.48 -14.16 9.94
N SER A 89 8.96 -13.74 11.09
CA SER A 89 9.42 -14.20 12.40
C SER A 89 9.06 -15.68 12.70
N GLU A 90 7.90 -16.17 12.26
CA GLU A 90 7.51 -17.58 12.45
C GLU A 90 8.34 -18.55 11.60
N LEU A 91 8.89 -18.09 10.47
CA LEU A 91 9.78 -18.88 9.60
C LEU A 91 11.20 -19.02 10.18
N GLU A 92 11.71 -17.99 10.88
CA GLU A 92 13.03 -18.04 11.52
C GLU A 92 13.07 -18.97 12.75
N ASP A 93 11.99 -19.05 13.53
CA ASP A 93 11.95 -19.91 14.73
C ASP A 93 11.79 -21.40 14.38
N ALA A 94 11.24 -21.72 13.20
CA ALA A 94 11.11 -23.10 12.69
C ALA A 94 12.45 -23.69 12.19
N PHE A 95 13.48 -22.88 12.01
CA PHE A 95 14.80 -23.29 11.51
C PHE A 95 15.91 -23.33 12.59
N LYS A 96 15.55 -23.19 13.87
CA LYS A 96 16.47 -23.32 15.01
C LYS A 96 16.31 -24.63 15.75
#